data_AF-A5FBW9-F1
#
_entry.id   AF-A5FBW9-F1
#
_cell.length_a   1.000
_cell.length_b   1.000
_cell.length_c   1.000
_cell.angle_alpha   90.00
_cell.angle_beta   90.00
_cell.angle_gamma   90.00
#
_symmetry.space_group_name_H-M   'P 1'
#
loop_
_entity.id
_entity.type
_entity.pdbx_description
1 polymer ?
#
loop_
_entity_poly.entity_id
_entity_poly.type
_entity_poly.pdbx_seq_one_letter_code
_entity_poly.pdbx_strand_id
1 'polypeptide(L)'
;MIIKNLTQISHLILIKTMEIYLVGVIITLLSLYIKTYIQEKAKIDALKSENKRLIDQTEKIKSKYSKKLEELKKEHQLDIAKRKYKYESKRDQYVSFFQLLDQFTKDNSIKVNERLTPLIGEFSTNYLNAPDQEAQTKAITTFSTEIQKFTFEGSQDLMKIKQQTNTIRMTASDKVIKKLDMLNLAFEKTIEQSNKTMNDLPTLMLHNDQQKMQENQIKLEECGALVKKYNDELIALMRQELDEI
;
A
#
# COMPACT_ATOMS: atom_id res chain seq x y z
N MET A 1 -106.12 58.47 -39.01
CA MET A 1 -105.81 57.93 -37.66
C MET A 1 -105.23 56.50 -37.68
N ILE A 2 -105.51 55.68 -38.70
CA ILE A 2 -105.04 54.28 -38.79
C ILE A 2 -103.55 54.16 -39.21
N ILE A 3 -103.06 55.01 -40.11
CA ILE A 3 -101.68 54.93 -40.66
C ILE A 3 -100.60 55.21 -39.60
N LYS A 4 -100.86 56.12 -38.65
CA LYS A 4 -99.93 56.51 -37.57
C LYS A 4 -99.71 55.36 -36.56
N ASN A 5 -100.73 54.51 -36.39
CA ASN A 5 -100.70 53.36 -35.50
C ASN A 5 -99.86 52.19 -36.08
N LEU A 6 -99.92 51.97 -37.40
CA LEU A 6 -99.10 50.96 -38.08
C LEU A 6 -97.60 51.29 -38.06
N THR A 7 -97.24 52.57 -38.20
CA THR A 7 -95.82 53.00 -38.12
C THR A 7 -95.27 52.81 -36.72
N GLN A 8 -96.07 53.11 -35.68
CA GLN A 8 -95.68 52.96 -34.28
C GLN A 8 -95.50 51.49 -33.88
N ILE A 9 -96.37 50.59 -34.38
CA ILE A 9 -96.23 49.13 -34.21
C ILE A 9 -94.98 48.61 -34.92
N SER A 10 -94.68 49.07 -36.14
CA SER A 10 -93.47 48.66 -36.87
C SER A 10 -92.18 49.10 -36.16
N HIS A 11 -92.14 50.32 -35.59
CA HIS A 11 -91.01 50.81 -34.80
C HIS A 11 -90.82 50.01 -33.51
N LEU A 12 -91.92 49.65 -32.83
CA LEU A 12 -91.87 48.84 -31.61
C LEU A 12 -91.34 47.42 -31.88
N ILE A 13 -91.72 46.82 -33.01
CA ILE A 13 -91.20 45.52 -33.46
C ILE A 13 -89.71 45.64 -33.77
N LEU A 14 -89.30 46.67 -34.51
CA LEU A 14 -87.90 46.89 -34.88
C LEU A 14 -87.00 47.09 -33.64
N ILE A 15 -87.47 47.84 -32.64
CA ILE A 15 -86.77 48.05 -31.37
C ILE A 15 -86.62 46.72 -30.62
N LYS A 16 -87.70 45.92 -30.49
CA LYS A 16 -87.62 44.59 -29.87
C LYS A 16 -86.68 43.64 -30.60
N THR A 17 -86.66 43.66 -31.93
CA THR A 17 -85.73 42.86 -32.73
C THR A 17 -84.28 43.29 -32.47
N MET A 18 -83.99 44.59 -32.41
CA MET A 18 -82.66 45.10 -32.09
C MET A 18 -82.23 44.77 -30.65
N GLU A 19 -83.14 44.81 -29.67
CA GLU A 19 -82.88 44.37 -28.29
C GLU A 19 -82.47 42.89 -28.23
N ILE A 20 -83.16 42.01 -28.97
CA ILE A 20 -82.82 40.58 -29.05
C ILE A 20 -81.43 40.36 -29.66
N TYR A 21 -81.09 41.09 -30.74
CA TYR A 21 -79.75 41.02 -31.33
C TYR A 21 -78.66 41.54 -30.38
N LEU A 22 -78.93 42.62 -29.65
CA LEU A 22 -77.99 43.18 -28.66
C LEU A 22 -77.71 42.17 -27.54
N VAL A 23 -78.76 41.51 -27.01
CA VAL A 23 -78.63 40.44 -26.02
C VAL A 23 -77.85 39.25 -26.60
N GLY A 24 -78.11 38.86 -27.86
CA GLY A 24 -77.36 37.80 -28.54
C GLY A 24 -75.87 38.10 -28.69
N VAL A 25 -75.50 39.34 -29.02
CA VAL A 25 -74.10 39.81 -29.09
C VAL A 25 -73.44 39.77 -27.72
N ILE A 26 -74.14 40.25 -26.68
CA ILE A 26 -73.63 40.23 -25.29
C ILE A 26 -73.39 38.79 -24.82
N ILE A 27 -74.33 37.87 -25.07
CA ILE A 27 -74.17 36.45 -24.73
C ILE A 27 -73.00 35.82 -25.48
N THR A 28 -72.81 36.16 -26.75
CA THR A 28 -71.69 35.65 -27.56
C THR A 28 -70.35 36.15 -27.03
N LEU A 29 -70.25 37.44 -26.69
CA LEU A 29 -69.05 38.03 -26.09
C LEU A 29 -68.75 37.44 -24.71
N LEU A 30 -69.78 37.26 -23.87
CA LEU A 30 -69.65 36.58 -22.57
C LEU A 30 -69.17 35.14 -22.73
N SER A 31 -69.72 34.39 -23.69
CA SER A 31 -69.33 33.01 -23.96
C SER A 31 -67.88 32.91 -24.43
N LEU A 32 -67.43 33.82 -25.30
CA LEU A 32 -66.03 33.91 -25.75
C LEU A 32 -65.09 34.30 -24.61
N TYR A 33 -65.48 35.24 -23.76
CA TYR A 33 -64.72 35.65 -22.58
C TYR A 33 -64.55 34.48 -21.59
N ILE A 34 -65.64 33.79 -21.25
CA ILE A 34 -65.61 32.63 -20.35
C ILE A 34 -64.72 31.52 -20.93
N LYS A 35 -64.85 31.22 -22.23
CA LYS A 35 -64.02 30.21 -22.90
C LYS A 35 -62.53 30.57 -22.82
N THR A 36 -62.18 31.82 -23.14
CA THR A 36 -60.79 32.30 -23.11
C THR A 36 -60.22 32.27 -21.69
N TYR A 37 -61.00 32.72 -20.70
CA TYR A 37 -60.62 32.70 -19.29
C TYR A 37 -60.36 31.27 -18.78
N ILE A 38 -61.26 30.32 -19.09
CA ILE A 38 -61.10 28.91 -18.71
C ILE A 38 -59.83 28.34 -19.37
N GLN A 39 -59.60 28.64 -20.65
CA GLN A 39 -58.44 28.13 -21.38
C GLN A 39 -57.12 28.69 -20.83
N GLU A 40 -57.02 30.00 -20.57
CA GLU A 40 -55.82 30.61 -19.98
C GLU A 40 -55.57 30.13 -18.55
N LYS A 41 -56.63 29.99 -17.74
CA LYS A 41 -56.50 29.41 -16.39
C LYS A 41 -56.00 27.96 -16.43
N ALA A 42 -56.56 27.14 -17.33
CA ALA A 42 -56.11 25.77 -17.51
C ALA A 42 -54.64 25.69 -17.97
N LYS A 43 -54.19 26.59 -18.85
CA LYS A 43 -52.78 26.70 -19.24
C LYS A 43 -51.88 27.07 -18.07
N ILE A 44 -52.28 28.07 -17.27
CA ILE A 44 -51.52 28.51 -16.09
C ILE A 44 -51.40 27.37 -15.07
N ASP A 45 -52.49 26.64 -14.81
CA ASP A 45 -52.49 25.51 -13.89
C ASP A 45 -51.61 24.36 -14.41
N ALA A 46 -51.66 24.08 -15.72
CA ALA A 46 -50.79 23.10 -16.36
C ALA A 46 -49.31 23.50 -16.26
N LEU A 47 -48.97 24.76 -16.56
CA LEU A 47 -47.61 25.29 -16.43
C LEU A 47 -47.10 25.23 -15.00
N LYS A 48 -47.95 25.55 -14.02
CA LYS A 48 -47.59 25.49 -12.59
C LYS A 48 -47.32 24.05 -12.16
N SER A 49 -48.15 23.10 -12.61
CA SER A 49 -47.97 21.67 -12.35
C SER A 49 -46.68 21.13 -12.98
N GLU A 50 -46.41 21.49 -14.24
CA GLU A 50 -45.19 21.10 -14.93
C GLU A 50 -43.94 21.71 -14.29
N ASN A 51 -43.97 22.99 -13.90
CA ASN A 51 -42.86 23.63 -13.19
C ASN A 51 -42.58 22.93 -11.85
N LYS A 52 -43.62 22.60 -11.08
CA LYS A 52 -43.47 21.80 -9.86
C LYS A 52 -42.82 20.44 -10.14
N ARG A 53 -43.25 19.73 -11.20
CA ARG A 53 -42.66 18.46 -11.61
C ARG A 53 -41.18 18.61 -11.99
N LEU A 54 -40.82 19.67 -12.72
CA LEU A 54 -39.44 19.95 -13.12
C LEU A 54 -38.55 20.27 -11.92
N ILE A 55 -39.06 21.03 -10.95
CA ILE A 55 -38.36 21.30 -9.69
C ILE A 55 -38.13 19.99 -8.93
N ASP A 56 -39.18 19.19 -8.73
CA ASP A 56 -39.08 17.90 -8.03
C ASP A 56 -38.09 16.95 -8.72
N GLN A 57 -38.10 16.88 -10.06
CA GLN A 57 -37.14 16.09 -10.84
C GLN A 57 -35.72 16.63 -10.68
N THR A 58 -35.54 17.94 -10.72
CA THR A 58 -34.24 18.60 -10.53
C THR A 58 -33.68 18.33 -9.15
N GLU A 59 -34.50 18.42 -8.10
CA GLU A 59 -34.10 18.12 -6.72
C GLU A 59 -33.74 16.65 -6.54
N LYS A 60 -34.53 15.73 -7.11
CA LYS A 60 -34.22 14.29 -7.10
C LYS A 60 -32.91 13.99 -7.82
N ILE A 61 -32.66 14.62 -8.97
CA ILE A 61 -31.41 14.48 -9.72
C ILE A 61 -30.25 15.01 -8.88
N LYS A 62 -30.35 16.25 -8.36
CA LYS A 62 -29.32 16.86 -7.50
C LYS A 62 -29.01 15.99 -6.29
N SER A 63 -30.03 15.51 -5.58
CA SER A 63 -29.88 14.64 -4.42
C SER A 63 -29.18 13.33 -4.79
N LYS A 64 -29.59 12.67 -5.89
CA LYS A 64 -28.98 11.43 -6.37
C LYS A 64 -27.50 11.61 -6.70
N TYR A 65 -27.14 12.67 -7.43
CA TYR A 65 -25.74 12.93 -7.78
C TYR A 65 -24.91 13.39 -6.58
N SER A 66 -25.48 14.16 -5.65
CA SER A 66 -24.81 14.53 -4.41
C SER A 66 -24.44 13.30 -3.56
N LYS A 67 -25.37 12.34 -3.43
CA LYS A 67 -25.12 11.08 -2.72
C LYS A 67 -24.02 10.27 -3.40
N LYS A 68 -24.10 10.08 -4.72
CA LYS A 68 -23.06 9.38 -5.50
C LYS A 68 -21.69 10.04 -5.36
N LEU A 69 -21.64 11.37 -5.37
CA LEU A 69 -20.40 12.11 -5.20
C LEU A 69 -19.81 11.92 -3.80
N GLU A 70 -20.66 11.91 -2.77
CA GLU A 70 -20.22 11.66 -1.39
C GLU A 70 -19.73 10.23 -1.20
N GLU A 71 -20.44 9.24 -1.75
CA GLU A 71 -20.03 7.83 -1.75
C GLU A 71 -18.67 7.65 -2.44
N LEU A 72 -18.51 8.21 -3.64
CA LEU A 72 -17.26 8.17 -4.39
C LEU A 72 -16.11 8.84 -3.62
N LYS A 73 -16.37 9.98 -2.99
CA LYS A 73 -15.37 10.66 -2.13
C LYS A 73 -14.96 9.78 -0.95
N LYS A 74 -15.91 9.14 -0.27
CA LYS A 74 -15.63 8.24 0.85
C LYS A 74 -14.82 7.03 0.40
N GLU A 75 -15.16 6.43 -0.73
CA GLU A 75 -14.42 5.30 -1.31
C GLU A 75 -12.99 5.68 -1.64
N HIS A 76 -12.77 6.82 -2.33
CA HIS A 76 -11.43 7.31 -2.61
C HIS A 76 -10.63 7.65 -1.35
N GLN A 77 -11.25 8.29 -0.35
CA GLN A 77 -10.58 8.57 0.92
C GLN A 77 -10.16 7.28 1.64
N LEU A 78 -11.01 6.26 1.61
CA LEU A 78 -10.70 4.96 2.18
C LEU A 78 -9.58 4.26 1.42
N ASP A 79 -9.57 4.31 0.09
CA ASP A 79 -8.49 3.75 -0.73
C ASP A 79 -7.15 4.43 -0.45
N ILE A 80 -7.13 5.77 -0.39
CA ILE A 80 -5.94 6.55 -0.03
C ILE A 80 -5.45 6.17 1.38
N ALA A 81 -6.34 6.05 2.36
CA ALA A 81 -5.97 5.64 3.71
C ALA A 81 -5.39 4.22 3.76
N LYS A 82 -5.98 3.26 3.03
CA LYS A 82 -5.48 1.89 2.91
C LYS A 82 -4.11 1.84 2.26
N ARG A 83 -3.90 2.57 1.16
CA ARG A 83 -2.60 2.68 0.47
C ARG A 83 -1.54 3.28 1.38
N LYS A 84 -1.86 4.39 2.06
CA LYS A 84 -0.96 5.02 3.02
C LYS A 84 -0.56 4.06 4.14
N TYR A 85 -1.52 3.38 4.75
CA TYR A 85 -1.24 2.39 5.79
C TYR A 85 -0.37 1.23 5.28
N LYS A 86 -0.66 0.72 4.08
CA LYS A 86 0.14 -0.34 3.44
C LYS A 86 1.58 0.13 3.20
N TYR A 87 1.75 1.35 2.69
CA TYR A 87 3.07 1.94 2.48
C TYR A 87 3.85 2.06 3.79
N GLU A 88 3.25 2.68 4.82
CA GLU A 88 3.91 2.88 6.12
C GLU A 88 4.29 1.54 6.76
N SER A 89 3.36 0.59 6.79
CA SER A 89 3.61 -0.75 7.37
C SER A 89 4.73 -1.50 6.64
N LYS A 90 4.77 -1.46 5.30
CA LYS A 90 5.84 -2.10 4.52
C LYS A 90 7.18 -1.40 4.70
N ARG A 91 7.19 -0.06 4.61
CA ARG A 91 8.40 0.75 4.81
C ARG A 91 9.03 0.44 6.15
N ASP A 92 8.24 0.39 7.22
CA ASP A 92 8.74 0.14 8.57
C ASP A 92 9.34 -1.28 8.67
N GLN A 93 8.70 -2.29 8.08
CA GLN A 93 9.25 -3.65 7.99
C GLN A 93 10.60 -3.68 7.25
N TYR A 94 10.70 -2.99 6.11
CA TYR A 94 11.95 -2.96 5.33
C TYR A 94 13.06 -2.22 6.07
N VAL A 95 12.76 -1.07 6.68
CA VAL A 95 13.74 -0.30 7.48
C VAL A 95 14.23 -1.13 8.66
N SER A 96 13.33 -1.78 9.42
CA SER A 96 13.72 -2.64 10.54
C SER A 96 14.59 -3.82 10.10
N PHE A 97 14.29 -4.41 8.94
CA PHE A 97 15.12 -5.48 8.40
C PHE A 97 16.53 -5.01 8.03
N PHE A 98 16.68 -3.86 7.37
CA PHE A 98 18.01 -3.33 7.04
C PHE A 98 18.79 -2.90 8.27
N GLN A 99 18.13 -2.30 9.27
CA GLN A 99 18.77 -2.01 10.55
C GLN A 99 19.30 -3.28 11.22
N LEU A 100 18.57 -4.40 11.15
CA LEU A 100 19.05 -5.69 11.64
C LEU A 100 20.28 -6.18 10.87
N LEU A 101 20.30 -6.05 9.53
CA LEU A 101 21.44 -6.46 8.71
C LEU A 101 22.70 -5.62 8.97
N ASP A 102 22.54 -4.31 9.09
CA ASP A 102 23.63 -3.39 9.42
C ASP A 102 24.19 -3.70 10.81
N GLN A 103 23.30 -3.90 11.79
CA GLN A 103 23.69 -4.28 13.14
C GLN A 103 24.40 -5.63 13.15
N PHE A 104 23.89 -6.63 12.43
CA PHE A 104 24.54 -7.94 12.28
C PHE A 104 25.96 -7.80 11.72
N THR A 105 26.13 -7.03 10.65
CA THR A 105 27.43 -6.84 10.01
C THR A 105 28.42 -6.15 10.95
N LYS A 106 27.96 -5.10 11.64
CA LYS A 106 28.76 -4.37 12.63
C LYS A 106 29.17 -5.28 13.79
N ASP A 107 28.22 -5.99 14.39
CA ASP A 107 28.46 -6.87 15.53
C ASP A 107 29.39 -8.00 15.16
N ASN A 108 29.22 -8.58 13.97
CA ASN A 108 30.10 -9.64 13.49
C ASN A 108 31.54 -9.11 13.28
N SER A 109 31.70 -7.92 12.71
CA SER A 109 33.02 -7.30 12.56
C SER A 109 33.69 -7.01 13.91
N ILE A 110 32.93 -6.54 14.90
CA ILE A 110 33.43 -6.31 16.26
C ILE A 110 33.83 -7.64 16.90
N LYS A 111 32.97 -8.66 16.86
CA LYS A 111 33.24 -10.00 17.41
C LYS A 111 34.51 -10.62 16.82
N VAL A 112 34.72 -10.50 15.52
CA VAL A 112 35.94 -10.99 14.85
C VAL A 112 37.18 -10.28 15.41
N ASN A 113 37.17 -8.95 15.48
CA ASN A 113 38.34 -8.18 15.93
C ASN A 113 38.62 -8.30 17.43
N GLU A 114 37.59 -8.30 18.27
CA GLU A 114 37.72 -8.25 19.73
C GLU A 114 37.80 -9.63 20.39
N ARG A 115 37.35 -10.71 19.72
CA ARG A 115 37.39 -12.07 20.29
C ARG A 115 38.22 -13.03 19.46
N LEU A 116 37.96 -13.14 18.16
CA LEU A 116 38.63 -14.17 17.35
C LEU A 116 40.12 -13.88 17.17
N THR A 117 40.49 -12.64 16.83
CA THR A 117 41.91 -12.27 16.64
C THR A 117 42.74 -12.48 17.92
N PRO A 118 42.31 -12.01 19.11
CA PRO A 118 43.01 -12.31 20.36
C PRO A 118 43.08 -13.81 20.67
N LEU A 119 41.99 -14.55 20.43
CA LEU A 119 41.94 -15.99 20.67
C LEU A 119 42.99 -16.76 19.85
N ILE A 120 43.20 -16.37 18.59
CA ILE A 120 44.26 -16.93 17.72
C ILE A 120 45.65 -16.60 18.28
N GLY A 121 45.86 -15.37 18.76
CA GLY A 121 47.12 -14.93 19.37
C GLY A 121 47.44 -15.65 20.68
N GLU A 122 46.44 -15.81 21.55
CA GLU A 122 46.53 -16.59 22.79
C GLU A 122 46.84 -18.06 22.52
N PHE A 123 46.15 -18.67 21.57
CA PHE A 123 46.44 -20.05 21.16
C PHE A 123 47.88 -20.21 20.69
N SER A 124 48.34 -19.34 19.79
CA SER A 124 49.72 -19.37 19.28
C SER A 124 50.74 -19.24 20.41
N THR A 125 50.51 -18.31 21.34
CA THR A 125 51.38 -18.08 22.50
C THR A 125 51.40 -19.27 23.46
N ASN A 126 50.23 -19.79 23.81
CA ASN A 126 50.09 -20.90 24.76
C ASN A 126 50.60 -22.22 24.19
N TYR A 127 50.43 -22.44 22.89
CA TYR A 127 50.89 -23.65 22.22
C TYR A 127 52.42 -23.66 22.03
N LEU A 128 53.02 -22.55 21.59
CA LEU A 128 54.47 -22.46 21.35
C LEU A 128 55.29 -22.46 22.64
N ASN A 129 54.76 -21.90 23.73
CA ASN A 129 55.45 -21.82 25.03
C ASN A 129 55.10 -22.99 25.98
N ALA A 130 54.35 -23.98 25.52
CA ALA A 130 53.94 -25.10 26.36
C ALA A 130 55.14 -25.96 26.78
N PRO A 131 55.33 -26.23 28.09
CA PRO A 131 56.49 -27.00 28.59
C PRO A 131 56.42 -28.49 28.24
N ASP A 132 55.22 -29.02 28.03
CA ASP A 132 54.96 -30.44 27.78
C ASP A 132 53.72 -30.65 26.90
N GLN A 133 53.49 -31.92 26.54
CA GLN A 133 52.38 -32.33 25.69
C GLN A 133 51.00 -32.14 26.36
N GLU A 134 50.93 -32.15 27.69
CA GLU A 134 49.69 -31.91 28.42
C GLU A 134 49.27 -30.44 28.30
N ALA A 135 50.21 -29.51 28.48
CA ALA A 135 50.02 -28.09 28.28
C ALA A 135 49.65 -27.74 26.82
N GLN A 136 50.27 -28.40 25.83
CA GLN A 136 49.87 -28.26 24.42
C GLN A 136 48.44 -28.74 24.18
N THR A 137 48.08 -29.90 24.73
CA THR A 137 46.72 -30.47 24.61
C THR A 137 45.68 -29.54 25.24
N LYS A 138 46.02 -28.91 26.37
CA LYS A 138 45.18 -27.91 27.03
C LYS A 138 44.99 -26.64 26.18
N ALA A 139 46.05 -26.16 25.51
CA ALA A 139 45.96 -25.02 24.60
C ALA A 139 45.02 -25.33 23.41
N ILE A 140 45.17 -26.50 22.78
CA ILE A 140 44.31 -26.97 21.68
C ILE A 140 42.85 -27.07 22.12
N THR A 141 42.61 -27.68 23.29
CA THR A 141 41.25 -27.92 23.81
C THR A 141 40.55 -26.60 24.15
N THR A 142 41.25 -25.67 24.80
CA THR A 142 40.73 -24.33 25.11
C THR A 142 40.35 -23.58 23.84
N PHE A 143 41.27 -23.54 22.87
CA PHE A 143 41.04 -22.86 21.59
C PHE A 143 39.83 -23.47 20.84
N SER A 144 39.78 -24.79 20.72
CA SER A 144 38.69 -25.49 20.04
C SER A 144 37.34 -25.23 20.71
N THR A 145 37.30 -25.15 22.05
CA THR A 145 36.08 -24.86 22.81
C THR A 145 35.57 -23.43 22.53
N GLU A 146 36.45 -22.44 22.56
CA GLU A 146 36.08 -21.05 22.28
C GLU A 146 35.66 -20.85 20.82
N ILE A 147 36.29 -21.55 19.88
CA ILE A 147 35.89 -21.55 18.47
C ILE A 147 34.48 -22.12 18.28
N GLN A 148 34.14 -23.23 18.96
CA GLN A 148 32.78 -23.79 18.92
C GLN A 148 31.75 -22.81 19.48
N LYS A 149 32.08 -22.13 20.58
CA LYS A 149 31.22 -21.10 21.17
C LYS A 149 31.02 -19.93 20.21
N PHE A 150 32.09 -19.42 19.59
CA PHE A 150 32.03 -18.36 18.58
C PHE A 150 31.13 -18.75 17.40
N THR A 151 31.27 -19.98 16.91
CA THR A 151 30.46 -20.57 15.83
C THR A 151 28.98 -20.67 16.20
N PHE A 152 28.68 -21.10 17.42
CA PHE A 152 27.31 -21.21 17.93
C PHE A 152 26.63 -19.84 18.01
N GLU A 153 27.33 -18.83 18.56
CA GLU A 153 26.81 -17.46 18.64
C GLU A 153 26.50 -16.88 17.25
N GLY A 154 27.39 -17.09 16.27
CA GLY A 154 27.14 -16.65 14.88
C GLY A 154 25.91 -17.32 14.25
N SER A 155 25.67 -18.60 14.57
CA SER A 155 24.49 -19.33 14.12
C SER A 155 23.19 -18.79 14.75
N GLN A 156 23.22 -18.34 16.00
CA GLN A 156 22.08 -17.69 16.64
C GLN A 156 21.73 -16.34 15.98
N ASP A 157 22.74 -15.56 15.61
CA ASP A 157 22.51 -14.28 14.94
C ASP A 157 21.91 -14.47 13.54
N LEU A 158 22.33 -15.50 12.80
CA LEU A 158 21.66 -15.88 11.54
C LEU A 158 20.18 -16.21 11.74
N MET A 159 19.83 -16.88 12.84
CA MET A 159 18.44 -17.24 13.11
C MET A 159 17.55 -16.00 13.28
N LYS A 160 18.08 -14.91 13.84
CA LYS A 160 17.36 -13.63 13.93
C LYS A 160 17.06 -13.04 12.56
N ILE A 161 18.03 -13.09 11.63
CA ILE A 161 17.83 -12.64 10.24
C ILE A 161 16.71 -13.44 9.58
N LYS A 162 16.76 -14.78 9.69
CA LYS A 162 15.72 -15.67 9.15
C LYS A 162 14.33 -15.32 9.71
N GLN A 163 14.22 -15.10 11.01
CA GLN A 163 12.95 -14.72 11.64
C GLN A 163 12.39 -13.41 11.07
N GLN A 164 13.21 -12.39 10.87
CA GLN A 164 12.75 -11.14 10.26
C GLN A 164 12.34 -11.30 8.80
N THR A 165 13.03 -12.15 8.03
CA THR A 165 12.61 -12.39 6.64
C THR A 165 11.22 -13.00 6.54
N ASN A 166 10.79 -13.81 7.52
CA ASN A 166 9.43 -14.37 7.55
C ASN A 166 8.35 -13.29 7.72
N THR A 167 8.62 -12.25 8.52
CA THR A 167 7.70 -11.12 8.68
C THR A 167 7.50 -10.40 7.36
N ILE A 168 8.59 -10.15 6.63
CA ILE A 168 8.54 -9.45 5.34
C ILE A 168 7.74 -10.23 4.29
N ARG A 169 7.85 -11.56 4.28
CA ARG A 169 7.13 -12.43 3.32
C ARG A 169 5.61 -12.25 3.38
N MET A 170 5.05 -11.81 4.50
CA MET A 170 3.60 -11.61 4.64
C MET A 170 3.08 -10.44 3.81
N THR A 171 3.92 -9.48 3.46
CA THR A 171 3.49 -8.25 2.79
C THR A 171 4.22 -7.99 1.47
N ALA A 172 5.39 -8.58 1.27
CA ALA A 172 6.23 -8.39 0.10
C ALA A 172 5.68 -9.02 -1.19
N SER A 173 6.10 -8.47 -2.32
CA SER A 173 5.85 -9.04 -3.64
C SER A 173 6.63 -10.34 -3.87
N ASP A 174 6.18 -11.17 -4.81
CA ASP A 174 6.88 -12.40 -5.21
C ASP A 174 8.34 -12.16 -5.64
N LYS A 175 8.62 -10.99 -6.23
CA LYS A 175 9.98 -10.60 -6.65
C LYS A 175 10.87 -10.39 -5.43
N VAL A 176 10.39 -9.66 -4.43
CA VAL A 176 11.10 -9.43 -3.17
C VAL A 176 11.26 -10.75 -2.40
N ILE A 177 10.24 -11.60 -2.37
CA ILE A 177 10.31 -12.93 -1.73
C ILE A 177 11.41 -13.78 -2.36
N LYS A 178 11.45 -13.90 -3.69
CA LYS A 178 12.51 -14.66 -4.38
C LYS A 178 13.91 -14.13 -4.06
N LYS A 179 14.06 -12.81 -3.94
CA LYS A 179 15.36 -12.21 -3.62
C LYS A 179 15.73 -12.41 -2.15
N LEU A 180 14.77 -12.36 -1.23
CA LEU A 180 14.94 -12.74 0.18
C LEU A 180 15.40 -14.19 0.31
N ASP A 181 14.86 -15.10 -0.49
CA ASP A 181 15.26 -16.51 -0.48
C ASP A 181 16.71 -16.69 -0.94
N MET A 182 17.13 -15.97 -1.98
CA MET A 182 18.53 -15.95 -2.43
C MET A 182 19.47 -15.39 -1.37
N LEU A 183 19.06 -14.32 -0.69
CA LEU A 183 19.83 -13.72 0.41
C LEU A 183 19.96 -14.69 1.59
N ASN A 184 18.87 -15.31 2.02
CA ASN A 184 18.85 -16.31 3.09
C ASN A 184 19.76 -17.50 2.75
N LEU A 185 19.69 -18.02 1.52
CA LEU A 185 20.55 -19.11 1.07
C LEU A 185 22.03 -18.70 1.05
N ALA A 186 22.34 -17.46 0.65
CA ALA A 186 23.71 -16.95 0.68
C ALA A 186 24.24 -16.83 2.12
N PHE A 187 23.42 -16.37 3.06
CA PHE A 187 23.77 -16.36 4.48
C PHE A 187 23.97 -17.76 5.05
N GLU A 188 23.10 -18.72 4.72
CA GLU A 188 23.26 -20.13 5.12
C GLU A 188 24.59 -20.70 4.65
N LYS A 189 24.92 -20.53 3.36
CA LYS A 189 26.20 -20.96 2.80
C LYS A 189 27.40 -20.28 3.46
N THR A 190 27.28 -18.98 3.76
CA THR A 190 28.34 -18.22 4.45
C THR A 190 28.61 -18.80 5.84
N ILE A 191 27.56 -19.07 6.61
CA ILE A 191 27.69 -19.65 7.95
C ILE A 191 28.18 -21.09 7.87
N GLU A 192 27.70 -21.91 6.95
CA GLU A 192 28.20 -23.27 6.75
C GLU A 192 29.72 -23.28 6.46
N GLN A 193 30.16 -22.43 5.52
CA GLN A 193 31.57 -22.30 5.18
C GLN A 193 32.39 -21.71 6.35
N SER A 194 31.83 -20.78 7.11
CA SER A 194 32.45 -20.21 8.31
C SER A 194 32.64 -21.29 9.38
N ASN A 195 31.59 -22.06 9.67
CA ASN A 195 31.62 -23.13 10.67
C ASN A 195 32.65 -24.19 10.29
N LYS A 196 32.69 -24.57 9.00
CA LYS A 196 33.71 -25.49 8.49
C LYS A 196 35.12 -24.92 8.68
N THR A 197 35.34 -23.67 8.26
CA THR A 197 36.64 -23.01 8.37
C THR A 197 37.10 -22.91 9.83
N MET A 198 36.20 -22.52 10.73
CA MET A 198 36.46 -22.39 12.15
C MET A 198 36.77 -23.74 12.80
N ASN A 199 36.01 -24.78 12.49
CA ASN A 199 36.26 -26.13 13.02
C ASN A 199 37.56 -26.75 12.48
N ASP A 200 37.94 -26.42 11.24
CA ASP A 200 39.20 -26.88 10.65
C ASP A 200 40.40 -26.07 11.20
N LEU A 201 40.19 -24.83 11.64
CA LEU A 201 41.24 -23.87 12.00
C LEU A 201 42.28 -24.41 13.01
N PRO A 202 41.91 -25.06 14.14
CA PRO A 202 42.90 -25.62 15.05
C PRO A 202 43.84 -26.61 14.35
N THR A 203 43.28 -27.50 13.53
CA THR A 203 44.05 -28.53 12.80
C THR A 203 44.93 -27.91 11.73
N LEU A 204 44.44 -26.89 11.03
CA LEU A 204 45.19 -26.18 9.99
C LEU A 204 46.37 -25.40 10.59
N MET A 205 46.19 -24.77 11.74
CA MET A 205 47.25 -24.06 12.45
C MET A 205 48.34 -25.02 12.96
N LEU A 206 47.95 -26.19 13.49
CA LEU A 206 48.91 -27.19 13.97
C LEU A 206 49.81 -27.74 12.86
N HIS A 207 49.26 -27.93 11.66
CA HIS A 207 50.01 -28.44 10.51
C HIS A 207 50.64 -27.34 9.64
N ASN A 208 50.46 -26.07 10.01
CA ASN A 208 50.86 -24.91 9.22
C ASN A 208 50.39 -24.99 7.75
N ASP A 209 49.16 -25.48 7.53
CA ASP A 209 48.59 -25.68 6.19
C ASP A 209 48.06 -24.36 5.63
N GLN A 210 48.99 -23.51 5.18
CA GLN A 210 48.69 -22.17 4.65
C GLN A 210 47.86 -22.22 3.37
N GLN A 211 48.05 -23.23 2.52
CA GLN A 211 47.30 -23.37 1.28
C GLN A 211 45.80 -23.53 1.59
N LYS A 212 45.46 -24.45 2.49
CA LYS A 212 44.06 -24.72 2.81
C LYS A 212 43.42 -23.60 3.62
N MET A 213 44.19 -22.89 4.46
CA MET A 213 43.73 -21.64 5.09
C MET A 213 43.38 -20.58 4.04
N GLN A 214 44.22 -20.40 3.02
CA GLN A 214 43.97 -19.44 1.95
C GLN A 214 42.77 -19.84 1.07
N GLU A 215 42.63 -21.13 0.74
CA GLU A 215 41.45 -21.65 0.04
C GLU A 215 40.15 -21.41 0.82
N ASN A 216 40.16 -21.61 2.14
CA ASN A 216 39.01 -21.34 3.00
C ASN A 216 38.69 -19.85 3.07
N GLN A 217 39.71 -18.99 3.13
CA GLN A 217 39.54 -17.54 3.09
C GLN A 217 38.87 -17.09 1.79
N ILE A 218 39.35 -17.55 0.63
CA ILE A 218 38.77 -17.20 -0.68
C ILE A 218 37.29 -17.59 -0.73
N LYS A 219 36.93 -18.80 -0.29
CA LYS A 219 35.53 -19.25 -0.25
C LYS A 219 34.65 -18.37 0.65
N LEU A 220 35.19 -17.92 1.79
CA LEU A 220 34.46 -17.00 2.68
C LEU A 220 34.27 -15.63 2.03
N GLU A 221 35.28 -15.10 1.35
CA GLU A 221 35.19 -13.84 0.60
C GLU A 221 34.16 -13.91 -0.52
N GLU A 222 34.13 -15.02 -1.29
CA GLU A 222 33.12 -15.27 -2.32
C GLU A 222 31.70 -15.32 -1.75
N CYS A 223 31.51 -16.02 -0.62
CA CYS A 223 30.23 -16.09 0.08
C CYS A 223 29.78 -14.69 0.56
N GLY A 224 30.70 -13.92 1.15
CA GLY A 224 30.43 -12.55 1.58
C GLY A 224 30.06 -11.63 0.42
N ALA A 225 30.74 -11.76 -0.72
CA ALA A 225 30.42 -11.00 -1.93
C ALA A 225 29.01 -11.32 -2.46
N LEU A 226 28.59 -12.59 -2.41
CA LEU A 226 27.24 -13.00 -2.79
C LEU A 226 26.17 -12.43 -1.86
N VAL A 227 26.39 -12.46 -0.54
CA VAL A 227 25.49 -11.84 0.44
C VAL A 227 25.33 -10.35 0.14
N LYS A 228 26.44 -9.64 -0.07
CA LYS A 228 26.43 -8.21 -0.40
C LYS A 228 25.64 -7.94 -1.68
N LYS A 229 25.92 -8.69 -2.75
CA LYS A 229 25.22 -8.56 -4.03
C LYS A 229 23.70 -8.71 -3.87
N TYR A 230 23.25 -9.76 -3.19
CA TYR A 230 21.81 -9.99 -3.02
C TYR A 230 21.18 -8.95 -2.08
N ASN A 231 21.92 -8.45 -1.10
CA ASN A 231 21.47 -7.35 -0.25
C ASN A 231 21.22 -6.06 -1.08
N ASP A 232 22.18 -5.68 -1.91
CA ASP A 232 22.07 -4.48 -2.76
C ASP A 232 20.90 -4.59 -3.76
N GLU A 233 20.74 -5.77 -4.39
CA GLU A 233 19.61 -6.05 -5.28
C GLU A 233 18.26 -6.04 -4.55
N LEU A 234 18.21 -6.53 -3.30
CA LEU A 234 17.01 -6.54 -2.49
C LEU A 234 16.58 -5.11 -2.10
N ILE A 235 17.54 -4.24 -1.73
CA ILE A 235 17.28 -2.83 -1.44
C ILE A 235 16.61 -2.15 -2.64
N ALA A 236 17.14 -2.37 -3.83
CA ALA A 236 16.59 -1.77 -5.05
C ALA A 236 15.15 -2.23 -5.30
N LEU A 237 14.89 -3.53 -5.16
CA LEU A 237 13.54 -4.10 -5.33
C LEU A 237 12.55 -3.60 -4.27
N MET A 238 12.97 -3.51 -3.01
CA MET A 238 12.12 -3.01 -1.94
C MET A 238 11.77 -1.52 -2.12
N ARG A 239 12.72 -0.70 -2.59
CA ARG A 239 12.45 0.72 -2.94
C ARG A 239 11.44 0.82 -4.07
N GLN A 240 11.64 0.05 -5.15
CA GLN A 240 10.70 0.01 -6.26
C GLN A 240 9.30 -0.42 -5.80
N GLU A 241 9.19 -1.44 -4.95
CA GLU A 241 7.90 -1.91 -4.45
C GLU A 241 7.18 -0.85 -3.61
N LEU A 242 7.91 0.00 -2.87
CA LEU A 242 7.32 1.11 -2.12
C LEU A 242 6.83 2.24 -3.04
N ASP A 243 7.55 2.51 -4.14
CA ASP A 243 7.18 3.54 -5.12
C ASP A 243 5.93 3.16 -5.95
N GLU A 244 5.60 1.86 -6.02
CA GLU A 244 4.46 1.33 -6.79
C GLU A 244 3.11 1.30 -6.01
N ILE A 245 3.07 1.74 -4.73
CA ILE A 245 1.87 1.71 -3.84
C ILE A 245 0.97 2.95 -4.04
#